data_AF-A0A7X2L2Q5-F1
#
_entry.id   AF-A0A7X2L2Q5-F1
#
_cell.length_a   1.000
_cell.length_b   1.000
_cell.length_c   1.000
_cell.angle_alpha   90.00
_cell.angle_beta   90.00
_cell.angle_gamma   90.00
#
_symmetry.space_group_name_H-M   'P 1'
#
loop_
_entity.id
_entity.type
_entity.pdbx_description
1 polymer ?
#
loop_
_entity_poly.entity_id
_entity_poly.type
_entity_poly.pdbx_seq_one_letter_code
_entity_poly.pdbx_strand_id
1 'polypeptide(L)'
;MITFFFFFFFEEMYKDPFIKKAYQIICKDKLIPDRYCDIGEYIHGRLKKEELQMALRSIDSPFTELYATSYPKEMSIESKWSSYHQQYLQNSSPDDMQYVEAQAVLNWMFRTYGNVTDRMEAARELTKMLEEAFAIKGSLTFVQGIIYVSSEMDLQLISSVNDFYKAVSEISAAGKELLYRGHTNVNHVLVPSVMRNNQWRMHERDMYNELLIQCPREFEKLKSHLDCLVQMQHYGLPTRLLDITHNPLVALYFACEREENTFGEIIVFQENSTNIKYPQSDTVSILASLPLFNYTDQQMFYEHAANSELGKAEFNKRIDRLLHEVKLEKPAFRDEIDQADLLNCYVVLPTKNNSRILKQDGAFILCGLSDSNPATINKLRYKEDSGKTQLYIITNKKGILKQLETFSINKASLFPEIDDVADYIKNKY
;
A
#
# COMPACT_ATOMS: atom_id res chain seq x y z
N MET A 1 -34.50 -19.82 -9.90
CA MET A 1 -35.59 -19.69 -8.89
C MET A 1 -35.10 -19.99 -7.47
N ILE A 2 -34.16 -20.93 -7.28
CA ILE A 2 -33.54 -21.21 -5.99
C ILE A 2 -32.69 -20.01 -5.51
N THR A 3 -31.81 -19.45 -6.35
CA THR A 3 -30.92 -18.32 -6.02
C THR A 3 -31.65 -17.05 -5.52
N PHE A 4 -32.89 -16.82 -5.96
CA PHE A 4 -33.69 -15.65 -5.57
C PHE A 4 -34.32 -15.80 -4.18
N PHE A 5 -34.49 -17.04 -3.70
CA PHE A 5 -35.05 -17.35 -2.38
C PHE A 5 -33.99 -17.32 -1.26
N PHE A 6 -32.73 -17.61 -1.60
CA PHE A 6 -31.59 -17.55 -0.67
C PHE A 6 -31.23 -16.12 -0.23
N PHE A 7 -31.50 -15.16 -1.11
CA PHE A 7 -31.07 -13.77 -0.94
C PHE A 7 -31.93 -12.99 0.07
N PHE A 8 -33.23 -13.27 0.13
CA PHE A 8 -34.16 -12.66 1.09
C PHE A 8 -33.86 -13.02 2.55
N PHE A 9 -33.07 -14.07 2.79
CA PHE A 9 -32.76 -14.62 4.12
C PHE A 9 -31.52 -14.00 4.79
N PHE A 10 -30.83 -13.04 4.17
CA PHE A 10 -29.60 -12.46 4.75
C PHE A 10 -29.55 -10.93 4.75
N GLU A 11 -30.56 -10.24 4.21
CA GLU A 11 -30.59 -8.77 4.23
C GLU A 11 -30.51 -8.20 5.65
N GLU A 12 -31.13 -8.86 6.63
CA GLU A 12 -31.08 -8.44 8.04
C GLU A 12 -29.69 -8.62 8.64
N MET A 13 -28.96 -9.67 8.24
CA MET A 13 -27.60 -9.91 8.71
C MET A 13 -26.62 -8.83 8.22
N TYR A 14 -26.77 -8.32 6.99
CA TYR A 14 -25.93 -7.23 6.49
C TYR A 14 -26.21 -5.89 7.19
N LYS A 15 -27.40 -5.72 7.78
CA LYS A 15 -27.77 -4.55 8.58
C LYS A 15 -27.18 -4.60 9.99
N ASP A 16 -26.64 -5.74 10.43
CA ASP A 16 -26.02 -5.87 11.74
C ASP A 16 -24.87 -4.86 11.92
N PRO A 17 -24.84 -4.09 13.03
CA PRO A 17 -23.83 -3.07 13.26
C PRO A 17 -22.39 -3.60 13.24
N PHE A 18 -22.14 -4.81 13.76
CA PHE A 18 -20.80 -5.39 13.79
C PHE A 18 -20.37 -5.88 12.41
N ILE A 19 -21.26 -6.49 11.63
CA ILE A 19 -20.95 -6.93 10.26
C ILE A 19 -20.69 -5.70 9.37
N LYS A 20 -21.54 -4.68 9.46
CA LYS A 20 -21.36 -3.43 8.72
C LYS A 20 -20.03 -2.76 9.09
N LYS A 21 -19.72 -2.69 10.38
CA LYS A 21 -18.47 -2.11 10.88
C LYS A 21 -17.25 -2.92 10.46
N ALA A 22 -17.31 -4.24 10.53
CA ALA A 22 -16.24 -5.12 10.06
C ALA A 22 -15.96 -4.88 8.58
N TYR A 23 -17.00 -4.83 7.75
CA TYR A 23 -16.88 -4.55 6.33
C TYR A 23 -16.28 -3.17 6.05
N GLN A 24 -16.70 -2.16 6.81
CA GLN A 24 -16.11 -0.82 6.76
C GLN A 24 -14.63 -0.86 7.11
N ILE A 25 -14.23 -1.45 8.24
CA ILE A 25 -12.82 -1.50 8.68
C ILE A 25 -11.93 -2.13 7.61
N ILE A 26 -12.35 -3.26 7.03
CA ILE A 26 -11.58 -3.97 6.02
C ILE A 26 -11.40 -3.15 4.74
N CYS A 27 -12.44 -2.43 4.31
CA CYS A 27 -12.37 -1.68 3.05
C CYS A 27 -11.78 -0.28 3.21
N LYS A 28 -11.93 0.36 4.38
CA LYS A 28 -11.69 1.80 4.60
C LYS A 28 -10.30 2.25 4.18
N ASP A 29 -9.26 1.55 4.63
CA ASP A 29 -7.87 2.01 4.55
C ASP A 29 -7.34 2.05 3.12
N LYS A 30 -7.94 1.29 2.20
CA LYS A 30 -7.58 1.29 0.77
C LYS A 30 -8.66 2.00 -0.07
N LEU A 31 -9.95 1.74 0.18
CA LEU A 31 -11.04 2.28 -0.63
C LEU A 31 -11.18 3.80 -0.51
N ILE A 32 -10.97 4.38 0.67
CA ILE A 32 -11.08 5.84 0.84
C ILE A 32 -9.94 6.56 0.11
N PRO A 33 -8.65 6.25 0.37
CA PRO A 33 -7.57 6.99 -0.27
C PRO A 33 -7.33 6.59 -1.74
N ASP A 34 -7.40 5.29 -2.05
CA ASP A 34 -6.95 4.76 -3.34
C ASP A 34 -8.13 4.48 -4.29
N ARG A 35 -9.38 4.62 -3.81
CA ARG A 35 -10.65 4.40 -4.54
C ARG A 35 -10.91 2.96 -5.01
N TYR A 36 -10.20 2.00 -4.45
CA TYR A 36 -10.48 0.57 -4.61
C TYR A 36 -10.00 -0.24 -3.40
N CYS A 37 -10.44 -1.48 -3.26
CA CYS A 37 -9.89 -2.47 -2.33
C CYS A 37 -10.17 -3.90 -2.84
N ASP A 38 -9.47 -4.88 -2.30
CA ASP A 38 -9.70 -6.30 -2.56
C ASP A 38 -10.29 -7.00 -1.33
N ILE A 39 -11.38 -7.73 -1.52
CA ILE A 39 -11.99 -8.61 -0.50
C ILE A 39 -11.98 -10.08 -0.94
N GLY A 40 -11.27 -10.41 -2.01
CA GLY A 40 -11.18 -11.74 -2.59
C GLY A 40 -10.67 -12.79 -1.62
N GLU A 41 -9.87 -12.42 -0.63
CA GLU A 41 -9.38 -13.35 0.41
C GLU A 41 -10.51 -14.01 1.20
N TYR A 42 -11.59 -13.28 1.49
CA TYR A 42 -12.76 -13.76 2.22
C TYR A 42 -13.67 -14.60 1.32
N ILE A 43 -13.83 -14.17 0.07
CA ILE A 43 -14.66 -14.86 -0.94
C ILE A 43 -14.08 -16.25 -1.25
N HIS A 44 -12.78 -16.33 -1.46
CA HIS A 44 -12.10 -17.59 -1.74
C HIS A 44 -11.78 -18.42 -0.49
N GLY A 45 -12.07 -17.89 0.71
CA GLY A 45 -11.90 -18.59 1.98
C GLY A 45 -10.45 -18.95 2.28
N ARG A 46 -9.52 -18.03 1.98
CA ARG A 46 -8.07 -18.25 2.06
C ARG A 46 -7.50 -18.12 3.48
N LEU A 47 -8.26 -17.53 4.40
CA LEU A 47 -7.89 -17.39 5.81
C LEU A 47 -8.09 -18.71 6.56
N LYS A 48 -7.07 -19.12 7.34
CA LYS A 48 -7.15 -20.33 8.14
C LYS A 48 -7.89 -20.06 9.45
N LYS A 49 -8.78 -20.99 9.79
CA LYS A 49 -9.60 -20.94 11.00
C LYS A 49 -8.74 -20.89 12.26
N GLU A 50 -7.68 -21.68 12.31
CA GLU A 50 -6.80 -21.81 13.47
C GLU A 50 -5.97 -20.54 13.70
N GLU A 51 -5.47 -19.92 12.64
CA GLU A 51 -4.69 -18.69 12.69
C GLU A 51 -5.54 -17.52 13.22
N LEU A 52 -6.77 -17.36 12.70
CA LEU A 52 -7.71 -16.35 13.19
C LEU A 52 -8.10 -16.59 14.65
N GLN A 53 -8.42 -17.83 15.03
CA GLN A 53 -8.78 -18.14 16.42
C GLN A 53 -7.64 -17.84 17.39
N MET A 54 -6.39 -18.13 17.01
CA MET A 54 -5.21 -17.82 17.83
C MET A 54 -5.01 -16.31 17.97
N ALA A 55 -5.15 -15.56 16.88
CA ALA A 55 -5.03 -14.10 16.90
C ALA A 55 -6.10 -13.46 17.80
N LEU A 56 -7.36 -13.91 17.73
CA LEU A 56 -8.45 -13.42 18.56
C LEU A 56 -8.23 -13.72 20.06
N ARG A 57 -7.74 -14.91 20.39
CA ARG A 57 -7.39 -15.28 21.78
C ARG A 57 -6.29 -14.39 22.36
N SER A 58 -5.32 -13.99 21.54
CA SER A 58 -4.19 -13.17 22.00
C SER A 58 -4.61 -11.77 22.47
N ILE A 59 -5.78 -11.29 22.03
CA ILE A 59 -6.35 -9.99 22.38
C ILE A 59 -7.62 -10.11 23.27
N ASP A 60 -7.90 -11.31 23.79
CA ASP A 60 -9.10 -11.61 24.59
C ASP A 60 -10.42 -11.18 23.90
N SER A 61 -10.49 -11.40 22.58
CA SER A 61 -11.62 -10.95 21.78
C SER A 61 -12.86 -11.84 21.98
N PRO A 62 -14.08 -11.26 22.10
CA PRO A 62 -15.32 -12.04 22.17
C PRO A 62 -15.52 -12.90 20.90
N PHE A 63 -15.01 -12.46 19.74
CA PHE A 63 -15.13 -13.16 18.45
C PHE A 63 -14.39 -14.50 18.39
N THR A 64 -13.57 -14.82 19.39
CA THR A 64 -12.93 -16.15 19.53
C THR A 64 -13.96 -17.29 19.45
N GLU A 65 -15.13 -17.11 20.05
CA GLU A 65 -16.16 -18.15 20.18
C GLU A 65 -16.88 -18.45 18.84
N LEU A 66 -16.84 -17.53 17.86
CA LEU A 66 -17.31 -17.81 16.49
C LEU A 66 -16.59 -18.99 15.85
N TYR A 67 -15.34 -19.22 16.26
CA TYR A 67 -14.46 -20.27 15.73
C TYR A 67 -14.41 -21.51 16.62
N ALA A 68 -15.12 -21.55 17.75
CA ALA A 68 -15.16 -22.72 18.63
C ALA A 68 -15.84 -23.93 17.96
N THR A 69 -16.80 -23.70 17.07
CA THR A 69 -17.59 -24.76 16.41
C THR A 69 -17.42 -24.76 14.89
N SER A 70 -17.99 -25.76 14.21
CA SER A 70 -18.03 -25.77 12.74
C SER A 70 -18.93 -24.65 12.21
N TYR A 71 -18.59 -24.11 11.04
CA TYR A 71 -19.38 -23.06 10.39
C TYR A 71 -20.85 -23.49 10.26
N PRO A 72 -21.81 -22.58 10.50
CA PRO A 72 -23.24 -22.87 10.32
C PRO A 72 -23.54 -23.33 8.90
N LYS A 73 -24.59 -24.14 8.75
CA LYS A 73 -25.24 -24.32 7.44
C LYS A 73 -26.20 -23.16 7.19
N GLU A 74 -26.40 -22.82 5.93
CA GLU A 74 -27.11 -21.61 5.45
C GLU A 74 -28.43 -21.33 6.18
N MET A 75 -29.28 -22.33 6.39
CA MET A 75 -30.59 -22.16 7.07
C MET A 75 -30.53 -21.74 8.55
N SER A 76 -29.35 -21.72 9.18
CA SER A 76 -29.19 -21.47 10.62
C SER A 76 -28.29 -20.29 10.96
N ILE A 77 -27.84 -19.52 9.95
CA ILE A 77 -26.83 -18.47 10.19
C ILE A 77 -27.42 -17.34 11.02
N GLU A 78 -28.59 -16.80 10.65
CA GLU A 78 -29.22 -15.67 11.36
C GLU A 78 -29.52 -15.99 12.83
N SER A 79 -30.06 -17.19 13.10
CA SER A 79 -30.37 -17.62 14.46
C SER A 79 -29.11 -17.84 15.29
N LYS A 80 -28.05 -18.41 14.69
CA LYS A 80 -26.76 -18.55 15.37
C LYS A 80 -26.07 -17.22 15.62
N TRP A 81 -26.08 -16.31 14.64
CA TRP A 81 -25.53 -14.96 14.81
C TRP A 81 -26.28 -14.20 15.90
N SER A 82 -27.62 -14.23 15.88
CA SER A 82 -28.46 -13.59 16.90
C SER A 82 -28.20 -14.16 18.30
N SER A 83 -28.12 -15.48 18.43
CA SER A 83 -27.78 -16.14 19.71
C SER A 83 -26.37 -15.76 20.18
N TYR A 84 -25.41 -15.70 19.27
CA TYR A 84 -24.04 -15.30 19.58
C TYR A 84 -23.98 -13.83 20.03
N HIS A 85 -24.64 -12.93 19.31
CA HIS A 85 -24.72 -11.51 19.65
C HIS A 85 -25.33 -11.31 21.04
N GLN A 86 -26.40 -12.04 21.37
CA GLN A 86 -27.00 -12.01 22.71
C GLN A 86 -26.10 -12.57 23.80
N GLN A 87 -25.23 -13.53 23.52
CA GLN A 87 -24.40 -14.14 24.55
C GLN A 87 -23.07 -13.41 24.77
N TYR A 88 -22.46 -12.90 23.70
CA TYR A 88 -21.06 -12.45 23.72
C TYR A 88 -20.87 -10.96 23.38
N LEU A 89 -21.84 -10.29 22.73
CA LEU A 89 -21.67 -8.91 22.24
C LEU A 89 -22.50 -7.85 22.98
N GLN A 90 -23.30 -8.21 23.99
CA GLN A 90 -24.21 -7.26 24.67
C GLN A 90 -23.50 -6.03 25.27
N ASN A 91 -22.25 -6.20 25.71
CA ASN A 91 -21.45 -5.14 26.33
C ASN A 91 -20.36 -4.60 25.40
N SER A 92 -20.36 -5.02 24.14
CA SER A 92 -19.37 -4.61 23.14
C SER A 92 -19.94 -3.49 22.27
N SER A 93 -19.11 -2.52 21.91
CA SER A 93 -19.44 -1.53 20.89
C SER A 93 -18.82 -1.95 19.55
N PRO A 94 -19.53 -1.84 18.42
CA PRO A 94 -18.91 -1.97 17.10
C PRO A 94 -17.74 -0.99 16.91
N ASP A 95 -17.81 0.21 17.50
CA ASP A 95 -16.76 1.22 17.31
C ASP A 95 -15.40 0.85 17.90
N ASP A 96 -15.37 -0.08 18.85
CA ASP A 96 -14.14 -0.58 19.48
C ASP A 96 -13.51 -1.75 18.70
N MET A 97 -14.15 -2.20 17.61
CA MET A 97 -13.71 -3.35 16.84
C MET A 97 -12.31 -3.14 16.25
N GLN A 98 -11.42 -4.09 16.53
CA GLN A 98 -10.06 -4.11 15.97
C GLN A 98 -10.05 -4.73 14.58
N TYR A 99 -8.98 -4.46 13.81
CA TYR A 99 -8.83 -5.00 12.45
C TYR A 99 -8.91 -6.54 12.42
N VAL A 100 -8.24 -7.24 13.34
CA VAL A 100 -8.26 -8.71 13.43
C VAL A 100 -9.69 -9.24 13.68
N GLU A 101 -10.48 -8.52 14.49
CA GLU A 101 -11.87 -8.86 14.75
C GLU A 101 -12.75 -8.65 13.52
N ALA A 102 -12.52 -7.55 12.78
CA ALA A 102 -13.19 -7.31 11.51
C ALA A 102 -12.89 -8.41 10.48
N GLN A 103 -11.62 -8.84 10.37
CA GLN A 103 -11.24 -9.97 9.51
C GLN A 103 -11.97 -11.25 9.94
N ALA A 104 -12.05 -11.51 11.24
CA ALA A 104 -12.69 -12.68 11.81
C ALA A 104 -14.21 -12.71 11.54
N VAL A 105 -14.90 -11.58 11.72
CA VAL A 105 -16.34 -11.45 11.48
C VAL A 105 -16.64 -11.68 9.99
N LEU A 106 -15.94 -10.98 9.09
CA LEU A 106 -16.16 -11.16 7.65
C LEU A 106 -15.83 -12.57 7.19
N ASN A 107 -14.71 -13.13 7.64
CA ASN A 107 -14.36 -14.50 7.27
C ASN A 107 -15.41 -15.47 7.76
N TRP A 108 -15.86 -15.39 9.02
CA TRP A 108 -16.91 -16.26 9.53
C TRP A 108 -18.18 -16.16 8.69
N MET A 109 -18.63 -14.93 8.39
CA MET A 109 -19.80 -14.66 7.56
C MET A 109 -19.67 -15.29 6.17
N PHE A 110 -18.59 -15.01 5.42
CA PHE A 110 -18.41 -15.57 4.07
C PHE A 110 -18.24 -17.10 4.09
N ARG A 111 -17.65 -17.67 5.15
CA ARG A 111 -17.47 -19.12 5.30
C ARG A 111 -18.78 -19.87 5.60
N THR A 112 -19.87 -19.16 5.93
CA THR A 112 -21.18 -19.77 6.10
C THR A 112 -21.85 -20.17 4.77
N TYR A 113 -21.46 -19.53 3.66
CA TYR A 113 -21.93 -19.88 2.31
C TYR A 113 -21.18 -21.09 1.76
N GLY A 114 -21.93 -22.00 1.13
CA GLY A 114 -21.43 -23.28 0.65
C GLY A 114 -20.49 -23.19 -0.56
N ASN A 115 -20.59 -22.14 -1.38
CA ASN A 115 -19.81 -21.99 -2.60
C ASN A 115 -19.34 -20.54 -2.85
N VAL A 116 -18.39 -20.39 -3.77
CA VAL A 116 -17.78 -19.09 -4.11
C VAL A 116 -18.77 -18.14 -4.79
N THR A 117 -19.69 -18.68 -5.60
CA THR A 117 -20.69 -17.87 -6.32
C THR A 117 -21.61 -17.13 -5.35
N ASP A 118 -22.10 -17.81 -4.32
CA ASP A 118 -22.97 -17.20 -3.32
C ASP A 118 -22.22 -16.15 -2.48
N ARG A 119 -20.93 -16.40 -2.18
CA ARG A 119 -20.07 -15.40 -1.52
C ARG A 119 -19.84 -14.16 -2.39
N MET A 120 -19.67 -14.33 -3.70
CA MET A 120 -19.54 -13.20 -4.62
C MET A 120 -20.82 -12.36 -4.69
N GLU A 121 -21.98 -13.00 -4.66
CA GLU A 121 -23.26 -12.29 -4.63
C GLU A 121 -23.45 -11.54 -3.31
N ALA A 122 -23.19 -12.19 -2.17
CA ALA A 122 -23.22 -11.55 -0.85
C ALA A 122 -22.27 -10.34 -0.76
N ALA A 123 -21.05 -10.48 -1.30
CA ALA A 123 -20.09 -9.40 -1.38
C ALA A 123 -20.59 -8.22 -2.23
N ARG A 124 -21.24 -8.50 -3.37
CA ARG A 124 -21.82 -7.47 -4.24
C ARG A 124 -22.90 -6.66 -3.52
N GLU A 125 -23.72 -7.30 -2.69
CA GLU A 125 -24.75 -6.60 -1.92
C GLU A 125 -24.19 -5.76 -0.79
N LEU A 126 -23.26 -6.32 -0.01
CA LEU A 126 -22.55 -5.57 1.02
C LEU A 126 -21.83 -4.34 0.44
N THR A 127 -21.32 -4.44 -0.78
CA THR A 127 -20.70 -3.31 -1.48
C THR A 127 -21.65 -2.12 -1.63
N LYS A 128 -22.95 -2.35 -1.87
CA LYS A 128 -23.95 -1.26 -1.98
C LYS A 128 -24.07 -0.49 -0.67
N MET A 129 -23.93 -1.16 0.47
CA MET A 129 -23.96 -0.51 1.79
C MET A 129 -22.74 0.38 2.07
N LEU A 130 -21.63 0.18 1.36
CA LEU A 130 -20.43 1.03 1.50
C LEU A 130 -20.60 2.40 0.86
N GLU A 131 -21.39 2.50 -0.22
CA GLU A 131 -21.62 3.78 -0.91
C GLU A 131 -22.14 4.84 0.06
N GLU A 132 -23.18 4.48 0.82
CA GLU A 132 -23.76 5.32 1.87
C GLU A 132 -22.80 5.52 3.05
N ALA A 133 -22.16 4.44 3.53
CA ALA A 133 -21.32 4.48 4.72
C ALA A 133 -20.10 5.41 4.59
N PHE A 134 -19.51 5.48 3.41
CA PHE A 134 -18.31 6.28 3.16
C PHE A 134 -18.59 7.59 2.42
N ALA A 135 -19.87 7.94 2.19
CA ALA A 135 -20.28 9.11 1.43
C ALA A 135 -19.52 9.26 0.09
N ILE A 136 -19.32 8.13 -0.60
CA ILE A 136 -18.53 8.10 -1.84
C ILE A 136 -19.36 8.74 -2.97
N LYS A 137 -18.77 9.74 -3.64
CA LYS A 137 -19.37 10.37 -4.82
C LYS A 137 -19.09 9.51 -6.06
N GLY A 138 -19.98 8.56 -6.34
CA GLY A 138 -19.88 7.67 -7.50
C GLY A 138 -20.54 6.33 -7.24
N SER A 139 -20.56 5.45 -8.24
CA SER A 139 -21.02 4.07 -8.06
C SER A 139 -19.85 3.13 -7.81
N LEU A 140 -19.92 2.41 -6.69
CA LEU A 140 -19.03 1.30 -6.39
C LEU A 140 -19.38 0.12 -7.30
N THR A 141 -18.36 -0.43 -7.93
CA THR A 141 -18.47 -1.63 -8.77
C THR A 141 -17.66 -2.75 -8.15
N PHE A 142 -18.17 -3.97 -8.28
CA PHE A 142 -17.55 -5.18 -7.75
C PHE A 142 -17.22 -6.17 -8.87
N VAL A 143 -15.95 -6.58 -8.99
CA VAL A 143 -15.46 -7.53 -9.99
C VAL A 143 -14.45 -8.50 -9.35
N GLN A 144 -14.77 -9.81 -9.33
CA GLN A 144 -13.90 -10.91 -8.85
C GLN A 144 -13.34 -10.79 -7.41
N GLY A 145 -13.75 -9.81 -6.62
CA GLY A 145 -13.15 -9.50 -5.31
C GLY A 145 -12.74 -8.04 -5.18
N ILE A 146 -12.51 -7.36 -6.29
CA ILE A 146 -12.13 -5.95 -6.33
C ILE A 146 -13.38 -5.07 -6.26
N ILE A 147 -13.41 -4.18 -5.28
CA ILE A 147 -14.37 -3.09 -5.14
C ILE A 147 -13.69 -1.82 -5.60
N TYR A 148 -14.30 -1.03 -6.47
CA TYR A 148 -13.70 0.23 -6.94
C TYR A 148 -14.74 1.28 -7.34
N VAL A 149 -14.34 2.54 -7.30
CA VAL A 149 -15.18 3.67 -7.72
C VAL A 149 -15.10 3.81 -9.25
N SER A 150 -16.12 3.31 -9.96
CA SER A 150 -16.12 3.19 -11.42
C SER A 150 -16.06 4.53 -12.19
N SER A 151 -16.43 5.63 -11.54
CA SER A 151 -16.30 6.99 -12.08
C SER A 151 -14.87 7.53 -12.02
N GLU A 152 -14.02 7.02 -11.13
CA GLU A 152 -12.64 7.51 -10.90
C GLU A 152 -11.56 6.52 -11.35
N MET A 153 -11.92 5.24 -11.48
CA MET A 153 -10.99 4.14 -11.73
C MET A 153 -11.41 3.34 -12.96
N ASP A 154 -10.43 2.84 -13.69
CA ASP A 154 -10.62 1.91 -14.79
C ASP A 154 -9.86 0.60 -14.53
N LEU A 155 -10.59 -0.51 -14.50
CA LEU A 155 -10.09 -1.80 -14.04
C LEU A 155 -9.67 -2.67 -15.22
N GLN A 156 -8.42 -3.12 -15.22
CA GLN A 156 -7.88 -4.07 -16.19
C GLN A 156 -7.36 -5.33 -15.48
N LEU A 157 -7.91 -6.48 -15.84
CA LEU A 157 -7.46 -7.77 -15.33
C LEU A 157 -6.35 -8.33 -16.21
N ILE A 158 -5.19 -8.59 -15.61
CA ILE A 158 -3.98 -9.04 -16.27
C ILE A 158 -3.70 -10.50 -15.88
N SER A 159 -3.68 -11.39 -16.87
CA SER A 159 -3.49 -12.84 -16.66
C SER A 159 -2.21 -13.39 -17.32
N SER A 160 -1.53 -12.58 -18.13
CA SER A 160 -0.30 -12.92 -18.83
C SER A 160 0.59 -11.70 -19.08
N VAL A 161 1.87 -11.93 -19.41
CA VAL A 161 2.81 -10.85 -19.80
C VAL A 161 2.31 -10.12 -21.06
N ASN A 162 1.65 -10.83 -21.97
CA ASN A 162 1.11 -10.25 -23.20
C ASN A 162 -0.09 -9.32 -22.94
N ASP A 163 -0.97 -9.67 -22.00
CA ASP A 163 -2.08 -8.80 -21.58
C ASP A 163 -1.52 -7.48 -21.03
N PHE A 164 -0.49 -7.59 -20.17
CA PHE A 164 0.17 -6.44 -19.59
C PHE A 164 0.88 -5.58 -20.63
N TYR A 165 1.58 -6.21 -21.59
CA TYR A 165 2.24 -5.48 -22.67
C TYR A 165 1.25 -4.65 -23.49
N LYS A 166 0.10 -5.23 -23.86
CA LYS A 166 -0.95 -4.51 -24.59
C LYS A 166 -1.44 -3.30 -23.79
N ALA A 167 -1.79 -3.54 -22.53
CA ALA A 167 -2.25 -2.51 -21.60
C ALA A 167 -1.27 -1.33 -21.45
N VAL A 168 0.03 -1.63 -21.34
CA VAL A 168 1.07 -0.58 -21.22
C VAL A 168 1.36 0.10 -22.55
N SER A 169 1.26 -0.61 -23.68
CA SER A 169 1.52 -0.04 -25.01
C SER A 169 0.48 1.00 -25.44
N GLU A 170 -0.70 0.96 -24.85
CA GLU A 170 -1.79 1.92 -25.09
C GLU A 170 -1.59 3.24 -24.30
N ILE A 171 -0.65 3.28 -23.35
CA ILE A 171 -0.37 4.47 -22.54
C ILE A 171 0.39 5.50 -23.39
N SER A 172 -0.24 6.65 -23.63
CA SER A 172 0.41 7.80 -24.28
C SER A 172 1.17 8.63 -23.25
N ALA A 173 2.48 8.84 -23.48
CA ALA A 173 3.36 9.60 -22.59
C ALA A 173 4.08 10.74 -23.34
N ALA A 174 3.35 11.53 -24.13
CA ALA A 174 3.94 12.64 -24.86
C ALA A 174 4.65 13.64 -23.90
N GLY A 175 5.99 13.61 -23.91
CA GLY A 175 6.84 14.49 -23.09
C GLY A 175 6.92 14.13 -21.60
N LYS A 176 6.39 12.97 -21.18
CA LYS A 176 6.36 12.52 -19.78
C LYS A 176 7.03 11.16 -19.65
N GLU A 177 7.58 10.88 -18.47
CA GLU A 177 8.14 9.57 -18.15
C GLU A 177 7.13 8.74 -17.38
N LEU A 178 7.08 7.44 -17.71
CA LEU A 178 6.29 6.46 -17.00
C LEU A 178 7.19 5.69 -16.04
N LEU A 179 6.71 5.54 -14.81
CA LEU A 179 7.35 4.71 -13.79
C LEU A 179 6.32 3.73 -13.23
N TYR A 180 6.78 2.58 -12.75
CA TYR A 180 5.92 1.47 -12.39
C TYR A 180 6.26 0.98 -10.99
N ARG A 181 5.25 0.44 -10.31
CA ARG A 181 5.43 -0.28 -9.04
C ARG A 181 4.52 -1.48 -8.99
N GLY A 182 5.08 -2.63 -8.62
CA GLY A 182 4.31 -3.83 -8.33
C GLY A 182 4.04 -3.96 -6.85
N HIS A 183 2.80 -4.26 -6.47
CA HIS A 183 2.48 -4.76 -5.14
C HIS A 183 2.01 -6.20 -5.24
N THR A 184 2.52 -7.03 -4.33
CA THR A 184 2.09 -8.42 -4.16
C THR A 184 0.66 -8.52 -3.65
N ASN A 185 0.09 -7.47 -3.08
CA ASN A 185 -1.26 -7.48 -2.56
C ASN A 185 -1.94 -6.15 -2.89
N VAL A 186 -3.13 -6.20 -3.48
CA VAL A 186 -3.93 -5.02 -3.83
C VAL A 186 -4.22 -4.15 -2.61
N ASN A 187 -4.37 -4.74 -1.42
CA ASN A 187 -4.64 -3.99 -0.19
C ASN A 187 -3.39 -3.32 0.41
N HIS A 188 -2.20 -3.47 -0.20
CA HIS A 188 -1.02 -2.72 0.24
C HIS A 188 -1.20 -1.23 0.00
N VAL A 189 -1.13 -0.44 1.07
CA VAL A 189 -1.23 1.01 1.00
C VAL A 189 0.03 1.60 0.36
N LEU A 190 -0.17 2.58 -0.54
CA LEU A 190 0.89 3.23 -1.30
C LEU A 190 1.62 4.29 -0.45
N VAL A 191 2.34 3.84 0.57
CA VAL A 191 3.18 4.68 1.44
C VAL A 191 4.58 4.08 1.63
N PRO A 192 5.61 4.91 1.87
CA PRO A 192 6.95 4.45 2.26
C PRO A 192 6.94 3.55 3.49
N SER A 193 7.95 2.71 3.59
CA SER A 193 8.07 1.72 4.67
C SER A 193 8.06 2.36 6.06
N VAL A 194 8.75 3.49 6.27
CA VAL A 194 8.78 4.19 7.57
C VAL A 194 7.41 4.68 8.02
N MET A 195 6.52 5.01 7.08
CA MET A 195 5.18 5.54 7.36
C MET A 195 4.14 4.45 7.66
N ARG A 196 4.48 3.17 7.47
CA ARG A 196 3.56 2.04 7.72
C ARG A 196 3.44 1.66 9.19
N ASN A 197 4.40 2.07 10.01
CA ASN A 197 4.43 1.75 11.43
C ASN A 197 4.72 3.01 12.24
N ASN A 198 3.85 3.33 13.19
CA ASN A 198 4.00 4.52 14.02
C ASN A 198 5.30 4.51 14.83
N GLN A 199 5.77 3.35 15.29
CA GLN A 199 7.05 3.24 16.01
C GLN A 199 8.22 3.56 15.09
N TRP A 200 8.24 3.03 13.87
CA TRP A 200 9.29 3.35 12.88
C TRP A 200 9.28 4.84 12.53
N ARG A 201 8.10 5.43 12.38
CA ARG A 201 7.95 6.86 12.12
C ARG A 201 8.45 7.73 13.28
N MET A 202 8.13 7.36 14.53
CA MET A 202 8.57 8.10 15.71
C MET A 202 10.09 8.01 15.94
N HIS A 203 10.71 6.91 15.53
CA HIS A 203 12.12 6.61 15.72
C HIS A 203 12.94 6.65 14.43
N GLU A 204 12.48 7.33 13.38
CA GLU A 204 13.19 7.42 12.08
C GLU A 204 14.62 7.94 12.27
N ARG A 205 14.79 9.01 13.08
CA ARG A 205 16.10 9.57 13.43
C ARG A 205 16.99 8.60 14.17
N ASP A 206 16.42 7.89 15.13
CA ASP A 206 17.20 6.99 15.97
C ASP A 206 17.70 5.81 15.12
N MET A 207 16.82 5.23 14.28
CA MET A 207 17.18 4.19 13.31
C MET A 207 18.24 4.66 12.30
N TYR A 208 18.11 5.89 11.77
CA TYR A 208 19.07 6.48 10.85
C TYR A 208 20.47 6.55 11.49
N ASN A 209 20.57 7.12 12.70
CA ASN A 209 21.85 7.31 13.37
C ASN A 209 22.46 6.01 13.90
N GLU A 210 21.65 5.11 14.45
CA GLU A 210 22.13 3.80 14.92
C GLU A 210 22.76 3.01 13.76
N LEU A 211 22.14 2.98 12.59
CA LEU A 211 22.71 2.25 11.46
C LEU A 211 24.03 2.87 10.97
N LEU A 212 24.17 4.20 11.00
CA LEU A 212 25.44 4.87 10.70
C LEU A 212 26.55 4.51 11.71
N ILE A 213 26.21 4.42 12.99
CA ILE A 213 27.15 4.10 14.07
C ILE A 213 27.59 2.64 14.02
N GLN A 214 26.64 1.72 13.80
CA GLN A 214 26.91 0.27 13.80
C GLN A 214 27.62 -0.19 12.53
N CYS A 215 27.34 0.45 11.39
CA CYS A 215 27.84 0.03 10.07
C CYS A 215 28.62 1.12 9.31
N PRO A 216 29.60 1.83 9.93
CA PRO A 216 30.18 3.06 9.36
C PRO A 216 30.86 2.86 8.01
N ARG A 217 31.43 1.66 7.76
CA ARG A 217 32.11 1.32 6.50
C ARG A 217 31.17 1.35 5.28
N GLU A 218 29.90 1.03 5.48
CA GLU A 218 28.89 1.04 4.40
C GLU A 218 28.52 2.46 3.97
N PHE A 219 28.75 3.46 4.83
CA PHE A 219 28.35 4.86 4.62
C PHE A 219 29.53 5.80 4.35
N GLU A 220 30.78 5.36 4.57
CA GLU A 220 32.00 6.19 4.48
C GLU A 220 32.15 6.95 3.14
N LYS A 221 31.71 6.35 2.04
CA LYS A 221 31.84 6.92 0.69
C LYS A 221 30.61 7.69 0.22
N LEU A 222 29.54 7.69 1.00
CA LEU A 222 28.28 8.34 0.64
C LEU A 222 28.38 9.83 0.95
N LYS A 223 27.97 10.66 -0.01
CA LYS A 223 28.18 12.12 0.04
C LYS A 223 26.91 12.91 0.34
N SER A 224 25.76 12.27 0.24
CA SER A 224 24.46 12.91 0.43
C SER A 224 23.58 12.06 1.34
N HIS A 225 22.63 12.71 2.02
CA HIS A 225 21.62 12.03 2.81
C HIS A 225 20.73 11.14 1.94
N LEU A 226 20.51 11.49 0.67
CA LEU A 226 19.78 10.62 -0.27
C LEU A 226 20.52 9.29 -0.44
N ASP A 227 21.83 9.31 -0.71
CA ASP A 227 22.60 8.08 -0.88
C ASP A 227 22.57 7.23 0.39
N CYS A 228 22.61 7.86 1.58
CA CYS A 228 22.42 7.17 2.85
C CYS A 228 21.06 6.48 2.91
N LEU A 229 19.95 7.18 2.62
CA LEU A 229 18.61 6.58 2.64
C LEU A 229 18.46 5.43 1.65
N VAL A 230 19.05 5.55 0.46
CA VAL A 230 19.06 4.47 -0.54
C VAL A 230 19.82 3.25 -0.01
N GLN A 231 20.97 3.44 0.62
CA GLN A 231 21.75 2.36 1.23
C GLN A 231 21.02 1.72 2.43
N MET A 232 20.35 2.52 3.24
CA MET A 232 19.52 2.05 4.36
C MET A 232 18.35 1.18 3.87
N GLN A 233 17.62 1.65 2.86
CA GLN A 233 16.52 0.90 2.24
C GLN A 233 16.99 -0.40 1.57
N HIS A 234 18.17 -0.37 0.95
CA HIS A 234 18.78 -1.54 0.34
C HIS A 234 18.94 -2.69 1.34
N TYR A 235 19.40 -2.38 2.56
CA TYR A 235 19.53 -3.34 3.65
C TYR A 235 18.26 -3.55 4.48
N GLY A 236 17.13 -2.99 4.05
CA GLY A 236 15.81 -3.23 4.65
C GLY A 236 15.46 -2.34 5.85
N LEU A 237 16.24 -1.29 6.13
CA LEU A 237 15.83 -0.30 7.14
C LEU A 237 14.63 0.50 6.58
N PRO A 238 13.54 0.69 7.36
CA PRO A 238 12.42 1.50 6.91
C PRO A 238 12.84 2.95 6.63
N THR A 239 12.53 3.45 5.44
CA THR A 239 12.80 4.84 5.04
C THR A 239 11.57 5.52 4.43
N ARG A 240 11.70 6.82 4.18
CA ARG A 240 10.74 7.67 3.45
C ARG A 240 10.81 7.55 1.92
N LEU A 241 11.63 6.65 1.40
CA LEU A 241 11.67 6.31 -0.02
C LEU A 241 10.62 5.24 -0.34
N LEU A 242 10.00 5.36 -1.51
CA LEU A 242 9.13 4.35 -2.09
C LEU A 242 9.73 3.89 -3.41
N ASP A 243 10.02 2.59 -3.55
CA ASP A 243 10.62 2.04 -4.77
C ASP A 243 9.68 2.15 -5.97
N ILE A 244 10.21 2.61 -7.09
CA ILE A 244 9.55 2.56 -8.40
C ILE A 244 10.59 2.15 -9.44
N THR A 245 10.16 1.75 -10.63
CA THR A 245 11.06 1.30 -11.69
C THR A 245 10.64 1.87 -13.04
N HIS A 246 11.60 2.14 -13.91
CA HIS A 246 11.33 2.46 -15.32
C HIS A 246 10.97 1.19 -16.12
N ASN A 247 11.25 0.00 -15.60
CA ASN A 247 11.01 -1.26 -16.29
C ASN A 247 9.65 -1.87 -15.89
N PRO A 248 8.65 -1.89 -16.79
CA PRO A 248 7.32 -2.42 -16.47
C PRO A 248 7.35 -3.92 -16.10
N LEU A 249 8.27 -4.71 -16.67
CA LEU A 249 8.37 -6.14 -16.36
C LEU A 249 8.97 -6.41 -14.98
N VAL A 250 9.84 -5.50 -14.48
CA VAL A 250 10.34 -5.57 -13.10
C VAL A 250 9.20 -5.30 -12.12
N ALA A 251 8.34 -4.30 -12.40
CA ALA A 251 7.13 -4.08 -11.61
C ALA A 251 6.20 -5.31 -11.66
N LEU A 252 6.01 -5.91 -12.84
CA LEU A 252 5.20 -7.12 -13.00
C LEU A 252 5.74 -8.30 -12.17
N TYR A 253 7.06 -8.48 -12.14
CA TYR A 253 7.71 -9.45 -11.25
C TYR A 253 7.36 -9.16 -9.78
N PHE A 254 7.52 -7.92 -9.33
CA PHE A 254 7.21 -7.53 -7.95
C PHE A 254 5.74 -7.71 -7.57
N ALA A 255 4.81 -7.55 -8.52
CA ALA A 255 3.40 -7.84 -8.26
C ALA A 255 3.11 -9.34 -8.09
N CYS A 256 4.02 -10.22 -8.54
CA CYS A 256 3.80 -11.66 -8.56
C CYS A 256 4.67 -12.45 -7.57
N GLU A 257 5.81 -11.93 -7.12
CA GLU A 257 6.85 -12.72 -6.45
C GLU A 257 6.46 -13.36 -5.11
N ARG A 258 5.41 -12.86 -4.44
CA ARG A 258 4.93 -13.37 -3.14
C ARG A 258 3.40 -13.36 -3.04
N GLU A 259 2.90 -13.92 -1.95
CA GLU A 259 1.48 -13.98 -1.59
C GLU A 259 0.63 -14.55 -2.74
N GLU A 260 0.92 -15.80 -3.15
CA GLU A 260 0.27 -16.45 -4.30
C GLU A 260 -1.27 -16.49 -4.21
N ASN A 261 -1.79 -16.37 -3.00
CA ASN A 261 -3.22 -16.40 -2.67
C ASN A 261 -3.83 -15.00 -2.62
N THR A 262 -3.20 -13.95 -3.13
CA THR A 262 -3.81 -12.61 -3.25
C THR A 262 -3.68 -12.13 -4.68
N PHE A 263 -4.52 -11.17 -5.09
CA PHE A 263 -4.26 -10.48 -6.33
C PHE A 263 -3.05 -9.56 -6.18
N GLY A 264 -2.24 -9.45 -7.23
CA GLY A 264 -1.20 -8.43 -7.31
C GLY A 264 -1.76 -7.17 -7.97
N GLU A 265 -1.05 -6.06 -7.87
CA GLU A 265 -1.38 -4.85 -8.65
C GLU A 265 -0.14 -4.22 -9.26
N ILE A 266 -0.34 -3.55 -10.40
CA ILE A 266 0.63 -2.63 -10.98
C ILE A 266 0.09 -1.22 -10.90
N ILE A 267 0.89 -0.35 -10.31
CA ILE A 267 0.64 1.08 -10.22
C ILE A 267 1.55 1.76 -11.23
N VAL A 268 0.95 2.60 -12.08
CA VAL A 268 1.68 3.41 -13.05
C VAL A 268 1.68 4.85 -12.56
N PHE A 269 2.85 5.45 -12.57
CA PHE A 269 3.08 6.87 -12.32
C PHE A 269 3.44 7.56 -13.63
N GLN A 270 3.07 8.83 -13.72
CA GLN A 270 3.43 9.66 -14.86
C GLN A 270 3.92 11.01 -14.36
N GLU A 271 5.14 11.40 -14.74
CA GLU A 271 5.73 12.67 -14.32
C GLU A 271 6.39 13.38 -15.50
N ASN A 272 6.36 14.72 -15.49
CA ASN A 272 7.11 15.50 -16.47
C ASN A 272 8.60 15.32 -16.22
N SER A 273 9.39 15.13 -17.28
CA SER A 273 10.85 14.97 -17.17
C SER A 273 11.54 16.14 -16.43
N THR A 274 10.95 17.34 -16.47
CA THR A 274 11.44 18.52 -15.74
C THR A 274 11.17 18.49 -14.23
N ASN A 275 10.18 17.70 -13.79
CA ASN A 275 9.80 17.57 -12.38
C ASN A 275 10.56 16.44 -11.69
N ILE A 276 11.08 15.48 -12.46
CA ILE A 276 11.95 14.41 -11.96
C ILE A 276 13.21 15.04 -11.39
N LYS A 277 13.49 14.73 -10.12
CA LYS A 277 14.61 15.32 -9.39
C LYS A 277 15.83 14.42 -9.51
N TYR A 278 16.97 15.06 -9.73
CA TYR A 278 18.28 14.41 -9.66
C TYR A 278 18.82 14.46 -8.23
N PRO A 279 19.80 13.61 -7.86
CA PRO A 279 20.35 13.55 -6.50
C PRO A 279 20.83 14.91 -5.95
N GLN A 280 21.32 15.79 -6.83
CA GLN A 280 21.84 17.10 -6.45
C GLN A 280 20.77 18.19 -6.34
N SER A 281 19.48 17.87 -6.54
CA SER A 281 18.40 18.85 -6.43
C SER A 281 18.27 19.37 -4.99
N ASP A 282 17.92 20.64 -4.85
CA ASP A 282 17.70 21.28 -3.55
C ASP A 282 16.54 20.65 -2.79
N THR A 283 15.40 20.43 -3.47
CA THR A 283 14.27 19.64 -2.94
C THR A 283 14.68 18.27 -2.37
N VAL A 284 15.64 17.60 -3.02
CA VAL A 284 16.10 16.27 -2.59
C VAL A 284 16.90 16.37 -1.29
N SER A 285 17.84 17.31 -1.20
CA SER A 285 18.61 17.53 0.04
C SER A 285 17.70 17.92 1.20
N ILE A 286 16.72 18.81 0.96
CA ILE A 286 15.73 19.21 1.98
C ILE A 286 15.00 17.99 2.52
N LEU A 287 14.43 17.16 1.65
CA LEU A 287 13.63 16.01 2.05
C LEU A 287 14.47 14.87 2.65
N ALA A 288 15.69 14.67 2.15
CA ALA A 288 16.60 13.65 2.64
C ALA A 288 17.21 14.01 4.00
N SER A 289 17.22 15.29 4.40
CA SER A 289 17.64 15.72 5.74
C SER A 289 16.58 15.54 6.82
N LEU A 290 15.29 15.41 6.48
CA LEU A 290 14.21 15.26 7.46
C LEU A 290 14.37 14.10 8.46
N PRO A 291 14.89 12.91 8.07
CA PRO A 291 15.20 11.81 8.99
C PRO A 291 16.19 12.17 10.11
N LEU A 292 16.95 13.26 10.01
CA LEU A 292 17.92 13.65 11.05
C LEU A 292 17.25 14.33 12.24
N PHE A 293 15.96 14.64 12.12
CA PHE A 293 15.15 15.31 13.13
C PHE A 293 14.24 14.32 13.84
N ASN A 294 14.04 14.51 15.14
CA ASN A 294 13.11 13.67 15.89
C ASN A 294 11.67 13.92 15.42
N TYR A 295 10.76 13.02 15.80
CA TYR A 295 9.37 13.12 15.40
C TYR A 295 8.71 14.46 15.76
N THR A 296 8.97 15.01 16.94
CA THR A 296 8.41 16.30 17.38
C THR A 296 8.84 17.45 16.47
N ASP A 297 10.13 17.52 16.14
CA ASP A 297 10.66 18.53 15.22
C ASP A 297 10.06 18.37 13.82
N GLN A 298 9.94 17.13 13.32
CA GLN A 298 9.29 16.85 12.04
C GLN A 298 7.81 17.29 12.04
N GLN A 299 7.07 17.10 13.13
CA GLN A 299 5.68 17.59 13.25
C GLN A 299 5.62 19.12 13.28
N MET A 300 6.53 19.80 13.99
CA MET A 300 6.61 21.25 13.96
C MET A 300 6.88 21.79 12.55
N PHE A 301 7.79 21.16 11.81
CA PHE A 301 8.05 21.53 10.40
C PHE A 301 6.81 21.34 9.54
N TYR A 302 6.06 20.26 9.75
CA TYR A 302 4.80 20.00 9.06
C TYR A 302 3.76 21.08 9.35
N GLU A 303 3.52 21.41 10.62
CA GLU A 303 2.56 22.45 11.04
C GLU A 303 2.91 23.82 10.43
N HIS A 304 4.18 24.18 10.42
CA HIS A 304 4.65 25.43 9.79
C HIS A 304 4.53 25.41 8.27
N ALA A 305 4.77 24.27 7.62
CA ALA A 305 4.61 24.14 6.17
C ALA A 305 3.13 24.12 5.75
N ALA A 306 2.26 23.49 6.54
CA ALA A 306 0.82 23.41 6.28
C ALA A 306 0.10 24.74 6.52
N ASN A 307 0.69 25.66 7.29
CA ASN A 307 0.12 26.98 7.53
C ASN A 307 0.29 27.92 6.32
N SER A 308 -0.75 28.00 5.49
CA SER A 308 -0.79 28.88 4.31
C SER A 308 -0.76 30.39 4.62
N GLU A 309 -1.00 30.80 5.88
CA GLU A 309 -0.93 32.22 6.27
C GLU A 309 0.51 32.66 6.57
N LEU A 310 1.44 31.71 6.72
CA LEU A 310 2.82 31.98 7.06
C LEU A 310 3.60 32.43 5.81
N GLY A 311 4.08 33.68 5.80
CA GLY A 311 4.92 34.17 4.70
C GLY A 311 6.25 33.40 4.61
N LYS A 312 6.75 33.19 3.38
CA LYS A 312 7.97 32.41 3.10
C LYS A 312 9.17 32.75 3.99
N ALA A 313 9.41 34.04 4.24
CA ALA A 313 10.52 34.49 5.09
C ALA A 313 10.34 34.11 6.57
N GLU A 314 9.12 34.19 7.11
CA GLU A 314 8.84 33.77 8.48
C GLU A 314 8.87 32.25 8.59
N PHE A 315 8.32 31.54 7.60
CA PHE A 315 8.43 30.08 7.52
C PHE A 315 9.87 29.60 7.59
N ASN A 316 10.77 30.17 6.76
CA ASN A 316 12.19 29.79 6.76
C ASN A 316 12.88 30.09 8.11
N LYS A 317 12.45 31.12 8.85
CA LYS A 317 12.95 31.34 10.23
C LYS A 317 12.49 30.27 11.22
N ARG A 318 11.28 29.71 11.04
CA ARG A 318 10.72 28.68 11.91
C ARG A 318 11.34 27.30 11.69
N ILE A 319 11.95 27.08 10.52
CA ILE A 319 12.64 25.84 10.16
C ILE A 319 14.16 26.03 10.06
N ASP A 320 14.73 26.97 10.82
CA ASP A 320 16.15 27.34 10.78
C ASP A 320 17.11 26.15 10.97
N ARG A 321 16.71 25.17 11.80
CA ARG A 321 17.44 23.93 12.04
C ARG A 321 17.50 23.04 10.82
N LEU A 322 16.41 22.93 10.06
CA LEU A 322 16.40 22.20 8.80
C LEU A 322 17.30 22.89 7.77
N LEU A 323 17.23 24.22 7.66
CA LEU A 323 18.13 24.99 6.80
C LEU A 323 19.60 24.78 7.16
N HIS A 324 19.92 24.74 8.45
CA HIS A 324 21.28 24.47 8.92
C HIS A 324 21.77 23.10 8.47
N GLU A 325 20.95 22.05 8.64
CA GLU A 325 21.31 20.68 8.23
C GLU A 325 21.50 20.57 6.72
N VAL A 326 20.59 21.14 5.93
CA VAL A 326 20.74 21.19 4.47
C VAL A 326 22.03 21.91 4.05
N LYS A 327 22.43 22.95 4.79
CA LYS A 327 23.69 23.67 4.54
C LYS A 327 24.95 22.89 4.93
N LEU A 328 24.86 21.92 5.85
CA LEU A 328 25.98 21.02 6.14
C LEU A 328 26.29 20.13 4.93
N GLU A 329 25.25 19.65 4.23
CA GLU A 329 25.41 18.93 2.95
C GLU A 329 25.76 19.90 1.80
N LYS A 330 25.09 21.06 1.73
CA LYS A 330 25.20 22.05 0.65
C LYS A 330 25.49 23.46 1.19
N PRO A 331 26.76 23.84 1.40
CA PRO A 331 27.12 25.14 2.00
C PRO A 331 26.62 26.38 1.23
N ALA A 332 26.37 26.24 -0.08
CA ALA A 332 25.87 27.32 -0.94
C ALA A 332 24.32 27.39 -1.02
N PHE A 333 23.61 26.56 -0.25
CA PHE A 333 22.15 26.54 -0.23
C PHE A 333 21.58 27.87 0.28
N ARG A 334 20.53 28.35 -0.39
CA ARG A 334 19.86 29.62 -0.07
C ARG A 334 18.69 29.40 0.89
N ASP A 335 18.45 30.35 1.79
CA ASP A 335 17.38 30.29 2.80
C ASP A 335 15.99 30.55 2.23
N GLU A 336 15.60 29.75 1.23
CA GLU A 336 14.38 29.94 0.44
C GLU A 336 13.61 28.64 0.20
N ILE A 337 13.56 27.74 1.20
CA ILE A 337 12.74 26.53 1.14
C ILE A 337 11.28 26.92 0.91
N ASP A 338 10.63 26.23 -0.02
CA ASP A 338 9.20 26.34 -0.27
C ASP A 338 8.43 25.40 0.68
N GLN A 339 7.32 25.86 1.23
CA GLN A 339 6.45 25.03 2.08
C GLN A 339 5.98 23.78 1.33
N ALA A 340 5.70 23.90 0.03
CA ALA A 340 5.28 22.80 -0.81
C ALA A 340 6.36 21.71 -0.97
N ASP A 341 7.64 22.08 -0.89
CA ASP A 341 8.73 21.10 -0.94
C ASP A 341 8.69 20.12 0.24
N LEU A 342 8.29 20.59 1.43
CA LEU A 342 8.19 19.75 2.62
C LEU A 342 6.94 18.85 2.62
N LEU A 343 5.86 19.25 1.96
CA LEU A 343 4.57 18.54 2.03
C LEU A 343 4.36 17.54 0.88
N ASN A 344 5.10 17.70 -0.21
CA ASN A 344 4.92 16.89 -1.41
C ASN A 344 5.86 15.69 -1.48
N CYS A 345 5.60 14.84 -2.47
CA CYS A 345 6.41 13.69 -2.83
C CYS A 345 6.96 13.91 -4.23
N TYR A 346 8.21 13.56 -4.46
CA TYR A 346 8.88 13.79 -5.74
C TYR A 346 9.49 12.50 -6.27
N VAL A 347 9.41 12.30 -7.58
CA VAL A 347 10.18 11.26 -8.27
C VAL A 347 11.65 11.70 -8.26
N VAL A 348 12.52 10.82 -7.76
CA VAL A 348 13.96 11.05 -7.61
C VAL A 348 14.73 9.91 -8.26
N LEU A 349 15.71 10.28 -9.09
CA LEU A 349 16.67 9.32 -9.65
C LEU A 349 17.82 9.13 -8.66
N PRO A 350 18.18 7.89 -8.29
CA PRO A 350 19.34 7.64 -7.44
C PRO A 350 20.64 7.66 -8.24
N THR A 351 21.77 7.76 -7.53
CA THR A 351 23.05 7.40 -8.12
C THR A 351 23.09 5.89 -8.38
N LYS A 352 23.56 5.48 -9.57
CA LYS A 352 23.61 4.06 -9.99
C LYS A 352 24.84 3.34 -9.38
N ASN A 353 25.06 3.53 -8.08
CA ASN A 353 26.22 3.02 -7.35
C ASN A 353 26.00 1.61 -6.78
N ASN A 354 24.75 1.14 -6.76
CA ASN A 354 24.38 -0.19 -6.29
C ASN A 354 23.92 -1.06 -7.47
N SER A 355 24.46 -2.29 -7.54
CA SER A 355 24.14 -3.26 -8.60
C SER A 355 22.65 -3.63 -8.65
N ARG A 356 21.95 -3.66 -7.52
CA ARG A 356 20.50 -3.92 -7.44
C ARG A 356 19.69 -2.82 -8.12
N ILE A 357 20.02 -1.55 -7.87
CA ILE A 357 19.36 -0.40 -8.51
C ILE A 357 19.55 -0.45 -10.04
N LEU A 358 20.74 -0.81 -10.50
CA LEU A 358 21.04 -0.99 -11.91
C LEU A 358 20.21 -2.11 -12.55
N LYS A 359 20.08 -3.26 -11.89
CA LYS A 359 19.32 -4.41 -12.41
C LYS A 359 17.82 -4.18 -12.44
N GLN A 360 17.31 -3.43 -11.48
CA GLN A 360 15.89 -3.13 -11.37
C GLN A 360 15.48 -1.87 -12.17
N ASP A 361 16.45 -1.16 -12.77
CA ASP A 361 16.28 0.19 -13.32
C ASP A 361 15.46 1.09 -12.38
N GLY A 362 15.90 1.08 -11.12
CA GLY A 362 15.15 1.63 -9.99
C GLY A 362 15.24 3.14 -9.89
N ALA A 363 14.11 3.74 -9.55
CA ALA A 363 13.98 5.11 -9.09
C ALA A 363 13.19 5.12 -7.77
N PHE A 364 13.04 6.29 -7.16
CA PHE A 364 12.33 6.41 -5.88
C PHE A 364 11.31 7.54 -5.92
N ILE A 365 10.23 7.40 -5.15
CA ILE A 365 9.45 8.55 -4.70
C ILE A 365 9.95 8.92 -3.31
N LEU A 366 10.58 10.09 -3.19
CA LEU A 366 11.01 10.64 -1.91
C LEU A 366 9.86 11.44 -1.31
N CYS A 367 9.39 11.01 -0.15
CA CYS A 367 8.21 11.58 0.48
C CYS A 367 8.58 12.58 1.57
N GLY A 368 7.94 13.75 1.51
CA GLY A 368 8.00 14.75 2.57
C GLY A 368 7.15 14.38 3.78
N LEU A 369 6.83 15.41 4.55
CA LEU A 369 6.00 15.35 5.74
C LEU A 369 4.53 15.25 5.32
N SER A 370 3.85 14.20 5.78
CA SER A 370 2.42 14.00 5.56
C SER A 370 1.79 13.29 6.76
N ASP A 371 0.48 13.41 6.93
CA ASP A 371 -0.27 12.70 7.98
C ASP A 371 -0.48 11.20 7.66
N SER A 372 0.52 10.53 7.09
CA SER A 372 0.43 9.14 6.60
C SER A 372 -0.62 8.94 5.49
N ASN A 373 -1.08 10.02 4.86
CA ASN A 373 -2.09 9.94 3.81
C ASN A 373 -1.43 9.62 2.45
N PRO A 374 -1.75 8.49 1.80
CA PRO A 374 -1.24 8.16 0.45
C PRO A 374 -1.74 9.14 -0.63
N ALA A 375 -2.68 10.05 -0.32
CA ALA A 375 -3.22 11.04 -1.25
C ALA A 375 -2.15 11.82 -2.02
N THR A 376 -1.02 12.18 -1.38
CA THR A 376 0.05 12.91 -2.07
C THR A 376 0.71 12.06 -3.14
N ILE A 377 0.97 10.78 -2.87
CA ILE A 377 1.56 9.85 -3.84
C ILE A 377 0.54 9.47 -4.91
N ASN A 378 -0.73 9.31 -4.55
CA ASN A 378 -1.82 9.04 -5.49
C ASN A 378 -1.99 10.14 -6.55
N LYS A 379 -1.58 11.39 -6.28
CA LYS A 379 -1.56 12.47 -7.29
C LYS A 379 -0.61 12.20 -8.45
N LEU A 380 0.45 11.41 -8.22
CA LEU A 380 1.46 11.06 -9.22
C LEU A 380 1.01 9.90 -10.13
N ARG A 381 -0.10 9.21 -9.79
CA ARG A 381 -0.60 8.08 -10.57
C ARG A 381 -1.06 8.54 -11.95
N TYR A 382 -0.75 7.73 -12.96
CA TYR A 382 -1.19 7.94 -14.32
C TYR A 382 -2.72 7.98 -14.40
N LYS A 383 -3.21 8.98 -15.13
CA LYS A 383 -4.62 9.14 -15.47
C LYS A 383 -4.74 9.23 -16.98
N GLU A 384 -5.77 8.61 -17.51
CA GLU A 384 -6.13 8.77 -18.92
C GLU A 384 -6.70 10.16 -19.20
N ASP A 385 -6.88 10.47 -20.49
CA ASP A 385 -7.58 11.67 -20.96
C ASP A 385 -9.00 11.81 -20.36
N SER A 386 -9.63 10.67 -20.01
CA SER A 386 -10.92 10.64 -19.31
C SER A 386 -10.86 11.13 -17.86
N GLY A 387 -9.66 11.31 -17.30
CA GLY A 387 -9.39 11.64 -15.90
C GLY A 387 -9.40 10.43 -14.95
N LYS A 388 -9.72 9.24 -15.46
CA LYS A 388 -9.73 8.00 -14.67
C LYS A 388 -8.30 7.49 -14.43
N THR A 389 -8.09 6.95 -13.23
CA THR A 389 -6.82 6.31 -12.87
C THR A 389 -6.87 4.84 -13.25
N GLN A 390 -5.81 4.34 -13.88
CA GLN A 390 -5.74 2.93 -14.28
C GLN A 390 -5.44 2.01 -13.09
N LEU A 391 -6.11 0.86 -13.06
CA LEU A 391 -6.00 -0.18 -12.05
C LEU A 391 -5.71 -1.54 -12.72
N TYR A 392 -4.44 -1.93 -12.76
CA TYR A 392 -4.00 -3.20 -13.35
C TYR A 392 -3.92 -4.27 -12.27
N ILE A 393 -4.84 -5.23 -12.28
CA ILE A 393 -4.93 -6.30 -11.29
C ILE A 393 -4.38 -7.61 -11.86
N ILE A 394 -3.42 -8.18 -11.17
CA ILE A 394 -2.74 -9.42 -11.56
C ILE A 394 -3.49 -10.62 -10.99
N THR A 395 -4.05 -11.44 -11.88
CA THR A 395 -4.88 -12.60 -11.51
C THR A 395 -4.16 -13.95 -11.59
N ASN A 396 -3.04 -14.03 -12.33
CA ASN A 396 -2.30 -15.28 -12.58
C ASN A 396 -0.79 -15.14 -12.29
N LYS A 397 -0.45 -14.85 -11.02
CA LYS A 397 0.94 -14.63 -10.59
C LYS A 397 1.89 -15.75 -11.00
N LYS A 398 1.52 -17.02 -10.75
CA LYS A 398 2.35 -18.20 -11.09
C LYS A 398 2.62 -18.31 -12.58
N GLY A 399 1.59 -18.14 -13.41
CA GLY A 399 1.74 -18.20 -14.86
C GLY A 399 2.63 -17.08 -15.39
N ILE A 400 2.49 -15.87 -14.82
CA ILE A 400 3.28 -14.71 -15.18
C ILE A 400 4.75 -14.86 -14.76
N LEU A 401 5.04 -15.34 -13.55
CA LEU A 401 6.43 -15.59 -13.12
C LEU A 401 7.16 -16.57 -14.04
N LYS A 402 6.47 -17.64 -14.47
CA LYS A 402 7.04 -18.59 -15.46
C LYS A 402 7.32 -17.93 -16.81
N GLN A 403 6.46 -17.01 -17.25
CA GLN A 403 6.70 -16.25 -18.48
C GLN A 403 7.86 -15.25 -18.31
N LEU A 404 7.94 -14.55 -17.19
CA LEU A 404 9.02 -13.61 -16.89
C LEU A 404 10.39 -14.31 -16.83
N GLU A 405 10.43 -15.55 -16.33
CA GLU A 405 11.65 -16.35 -16.30
C GLU A 405 12.22 -16.60 -17.71
N THR A 406 11.39 -16.73 -18.74
CA THR A 406 11.87 -16.87 -20.14
C THR A 406 12.50 -15.59 -20.68
N PHE A 407 12.17 -14.44 -20.10
CA PHE A 407 12.82 -13.15 -20.36
C PHE A 407 14.03 -12.90 -19.46
N SER A 408 14.49 -13.90 -18.70
CA SER A 408 15.56 -13.78 -17.70
C SER A 408 15.25 -12.80 -16.57
N ILE A 409 13.96 -12.58 -16.28
CA ILE A 409 13.50 -11.77 -15.14
C ILE A 409 13.09 -12.71 -14.01
N ASN A 410 13.97 -12.83 -13.02
CA ASN A 410 13.83 -13.70 -11.85
C ASN A 410 14.57 -13.13 -10.63
N LYS A 411 14.41 -13.77 -9.45
CA LYS A 411 15.03 -13.32 -8.19
C LYS A 411 16.54 -13.05 -8.33
N ALA A 412 17.31 -14.00 -8.86
CA ALA A 412 18.77 -13.86 -8.98
C ALA A 412 19.20 -12.74 -9.94
N SER A 413 18.41 -12.45 -10.98
CA SER A 413 18.70 -11.35 -11.92
C SER A 413 18.45 -9.96 -11.32
N LEU A 414 17.44 -9.84 -10.44
CA LEU A 414 17.00 -8.57 -9.85
C LEU A 414 17.66 -8.28 -8.49
N PHE A 415 18.08 -9.33 -7.79
CA PHE A 415 18.78 -9.29 -6.51
C PHE A 415 20.13 -10.00 -6.68
N PRO A 416 21.17 -9.26 -7.13
CA PRO A 416 22.49 -9.83 -7.43
C PRO A 416 23.31 -10.17 -6.17
N GLU A 417 22.77 -9.93 -4.98
CA GLU A 417 23.39 -10.28 -3.71
C GLU A 417 23.58 -11.79 -3.59
N ILE A 418 24.72 -12.21 -3.04
CA ILE A 418 25.11 -13.63 -3.04
C ILE A 418 24.08 -14.52 -2.32
N ASP A 419 23.47 -14.00 -1.25
CA ASP A 419 22.47 -14.71 -0.47
C ASP A 419 21.19 -14.93 -1.29
N ASP A 420 20.74 -13.91 -2.03
CA ASP A 420 19.55 -13.99 -2.87
C ASP A 420 19.74 -14.92 -4.08
N VAL A 421 20.94 -14.88 -4.68
CA VAL A 421 21.33 -15.79 -5.77
C VAL A 421 21.41 -17.23 -5.26
N ALA A 422 22.02 -17.46 -4.09
CA ALA A 422 22.11 -18.78 -3.48
C ALA A 422 20.73 -19.36 -3.15
N ASP A 423 19.84 -18.55 -2.56
CA ASP A 423 18.45 -18.93 -2.29
C ASP A 423 17.69 -19.29 -3.57
N TYR A 424 17.87 -18.53 -4.65
CA TYR A 424 17.24 -18.84 -5.93
C TYR A 424 17.75 -20.18 -6.51
N ILE A 425 19.06 -20.41 -6.49
CA ILE A 425 19.66 -21.67 -6.98
C ILE A 425 19.15 -22.85 -6.16
N LYS A 426 19.08 -22.71 -4.83
CA LYS A 426 18.57 -23.74 -3.93
C LYS A 426 17.11 -24.10 -4.21
N ASN A 427 16.26 -23.14 -4.53
CA ASN A 427 14.84 -23.41 -4.82
C ASN A 427 14.60 -24.00 -6.21
N LYS A 428 15.61 -23.97 -7.09
CA LYS A 428 15.53 -24.45 -8.47
C LYS A 428 15.83 -25.96 -8.60
N TYR A 429 16.66 -26.51 -7.73
CA TYR A 429 17.05 -27.93 -7.70
C TYR A 429 16.52 -28.61 -6.44
#